data_AF-A0A954DDW1-F1
#
_entry.id   AF-A0A954DDW1-F1
#
_cell.length_a   1.000
_cell.length_b   1.000
_cell.length_c   1.000
_cell.angle_alpha   90.00
_cell.angle_beta   90.00
_cell.angle_gamma   90.00
#
_symmetry.space_group_name_H-M   'P 1'
#
loop_
_entity.id
_entity.type
_entity.pdbx_description
1 polymer ?
#
loop_
_entity_poly.entity_id
_entity_poly.type
_entity_poly.pdbx_seq_one_letter_code
_entity_poly.pdbx_strand_id
1 'polypeptide(L)'
;MTPATNGIRFRGLAMVAICALAAATRSQTPVGIGVQPDADGSYWKITEVAPDSLAAKNGLRVGDRILEGYDASGEPIDLSVNQGNETFARFMKNRDFVLVLMRGTDQPLVRVKFHRDLQAPRREAKPIEAKPVEANKTNREPPNRLARIVLKPTQIHDAEMNGMLSHTLLLPKGWTFDGGVRWNTKCVDNFVTFSGRIAAPSGASVDFFPTTVCRYADARTMQFAGERYGMTAHDGFLIAPAPKRPGDAVVQIVLPRLRPRATNITVLSATYHKEAEQAFAKTIRPLIEQQQNLNAMTQAQGMKCDLWYHCDRVRVRYVEGGATFEEEFLCTTAGFESRFRAPQIEMQSGTWWLSDVRSMRATAGKLDAQLPKLSCAARSLRPTPKWSLEIKRIQRQVMEIKRRGQLRTIEMLRKSREEISRIHKEVSDIQMKGWRQDQADRDRVFTAMCNSIRSVEDYKTQDGDTISIDNSYDRVFRTVDGRVIATSDPSYDPNQDASVNHLDWSQLERIDYFR
;
A
#
# COMPACT_ATOMS: atom_id res chain seq x y z
N MET A 1 74.49 4.83 -1.45
CA MET A 1 73.83 3.85 -0.57
C MET A 1 72.36 4.21 -0.50
N THR A 2 71.54 3.40 -1.16
CA THR A 2 70.09 3.58 -1.36
C THR A 2 69.45 2.23 -1.10
N PRO A 3 68.35 2.15 -0.35
CA PRO A 3 67.44 1.01 -0.47
C PRO A 3 65.96 1.46 -0.42
N ALA A 4 64.95 0.75 -0.89
CA ALA A 4 64.83 -0.35 -1.83
C ALA A 4 63.35 -0.35 -2.25
N THR A 5 63.10 -0.49 -3.55
CA THR A 5 61.80 -0.68 -4.19
C THR A 5 61.27 -2.10 -3.98
N ASN A 6 60.01 -2.24 -3.58
CA ASN A 6 59.22 -3.46 -3.82
C ASN A 6 57.92 -3.08 -4.53
N GLY A 7 57.89 -3.31 -5.83
CA GLY A 7 56.68 -3.23 -6.66
C GLY A 7 56.08 -4.62 -6.86
N ILE A 8 54.78 -4.76 -6.60
CA ILE A 8 54.00 -5.93 -6.99
C ILE A 8 53.25 -5.57 -8.27
N ARG A 9 53.56 -6.29 -9.35
CA ARG A 9 52.91 -6.21 -10.67
C ARG A 9 51.68 -7.11 -10.69
N PHE A 10 50.51 -6.58 -11.07
CA PHE A 10 49.41 -7.40 -11.61
C PHE A 10 49.57 -7.48 -13.13
N ARG A 11 49.67 -8.71 -13.66
CA ARG A 11 49.69 -9.00 -15.09
C ARG A 11 48.26 -8.96 -15.64
N GLY A 12 48.14 -8.37 -16.83
CA GLY A 12 46.88 -8.22 -17.56
C GLY A 12 46.33 -9.52 -18.16
N LEU A 13 45.01 -9.52 -18.34
CA LEU A 13 44.29 -10.45 -19.20
C LEU A 13 44.20 -9.85 -20.61
N ALA A 14 44.62 -10.61 -21.61
CA ALA A 14 44.30 -10.40 -23.02
C ALA A 14 43.61 -11.67 -23.56
N MET A 15 42.61 -11.44 -24.41
CA MET A 15 41.85 -12.42 -25.20
C MET A 15 42.73 -13.35 -26.04
N VAL A 16 42.22 -14.56 -26.35
CA VAL A 16 41.92 -15.04 -27.72
C VAL A 16 41.26 -16.43 -27.66
N ALA A 17 40.26 -16.64 -28.52
CA ALA A 17 39.50 -17.86 -28.78
C ALA A 17 40.26 -18.86 -29.69
N ILE A 18 39.86 -20.15 -29.71
CA ILE A 18 39.51 -20.94 -30.93
C ILE A 18 39.19 -22.42 -30.56
N CYS A 19 38.25 -22.94 -31.36
CA CYS A 19 37.41 -24.13 -31.34
C CYS A 19 38.08 -25.53 -31.42
N ALA A 20 37.30 -26.56 -31.07
CA ALA A 20 37.03 -27.70 -31.95
C ALA A 20 35.72 -28.44 -31.57
N LEU A 21 34.76 -28.46 -32.49
CA LEU A 21 33.66 -29.43 -32.54
C LEU A 21 33.61 -29.93 -33.99
N ALA A 22 33.68 -31.24 -34.19
CA ALA A 22 33.55 -31.88 -35.49
C ALA A 22 32.07 -32.14 -35.82
N ALA A 23 31.72 -31.86 -37.08
CA ALA A 23 30.45 -32.12 -37.77
C ALA A 23 30.11 -33.63 -37.81
N ALA A 24 28.94 -34.15 -38.19
CA ALA A 24 27.71 -33.72 -38.86
C ALA A 24 26.62 -34.78 -38.46
N THR A 25 25.30 -34.71 -38.69
CA THR A 25 24.53 -34.45 -39.93
C THR A 25 23.02 -34.62 -39.62
N ARG A 26 22.18 -33.96 -40.42
CA ARG A 26 20.78 -34.30 -40.81
C ARG A 26 19.61 -34.07 -39.85
N SER A 27 18.94 -32.95 -40.11
CA SER A 27 17.52 -32.86 -40.53
C SER A 27 16.55 -33.92 -39.98
N GLN A 28 15.94 -33.62 -38.83
CA GLN A 28 14.50 -33.78 -38.64
C GLN A 28 14.06 -32.63 -37.73
N THR A 29 13.21 -31.74 -38.24
CA THR A 29 12.46 -30.79 -37.40
C THR A 29 11.64 -31.62 -36.40
N PRO A 30 11.93 -31.55 -35.08
CA PRO A 30 11.02 -32.12 -34.10
C PRO A 30 9.82 -31.18 -34.05
N VAL A 31 8.64 -31.70 -34.39
CA VAL A 31 7.36 -31.02 -34.20
C VAL A 31 7.16 -30.83 -32.69
N GLY A 32 7.68 -29.74 -32.16
CA GLY A 32 7.42 -29.25 -30.82
C GLY A 32 6.15 -28.41 -30.82
N ILE A 33 5.33 -28.56 -29.78
CA ILE A 33 4.10 -27.77 -29.57
C ILE A 33 4.51 -26.28 -29.51
N GLY A 34 4.20 -25.55 -30.58
CA GLY A 34 4.78 -24.23 -30.88
C GLY A 34 4.19 -23.10 -30.05
N VAL A 35 5.08 -22.26 -29.52
CA VAL A 35 4.77 -20.93 -29.00
C VAL A 35 5.11 -19.91 -30.10
N GLN A 36 4.27 -18.88 -30.27
CA GLN A 36 4.60 -17.75 -31.14
C GLN A 36 5.83 -17.02 -30.59
N PRO A 37 6.80 -16.62 -31.44
CA PRO A 37 7.93 -15.82 -30.99
C PRO A 37 7.45 -14.52 -30.31
N ASP A 38 8.13 -14.11 -29.25
CA ASP A 38 7.95 -12.80 -28.64
C ASP A 38 8.37 -11.69 -29.63
N ALA A 39 8.04 -10.43 -29.32
CA ALA A 39 8.26 -9.30 -30.23
C ALA A 39 9.74 -9.07 -30.62
N ASP A 40 10.67 -9.61 -29.84
CA ASP A 40 12.12 -9.59 -30.09
C ASP A 40 12.63 -10.84 -30.84
N GLY A 41 11.73 -11.74 -31.24
CA GLY A 41 12.02 -12.97 -31.96
C GLY A 41 12.46 -14.14 -31.08
N SER A 42 12.55 -13.96 -29.76
CA SER A 42 12.81 -15.05 -28.82
C SER A 42 11.62 -16.03 -28.77
N TYR A 43 11.89 -17.30 -28.48
CA TYR A 43 10.85 -18.32 -28.41
C TYR A 43 11.15 -19.38 -27.35
N TRP A 44 10.11 -20.13 -26.98
CA TRP A 44 10.15 -21.09 -25.89
C TRP A 44 9.86 -22.49 -26.38
N LYS A 45 10.58 -23.47 -25.85
CA LYS A 45 10.42 -24.87 -26.21
C LYS A 45 10.34 -25.73 -24.96
N ILE A 46 9.35 -26.63 -24.91
CA ILE A 46 9.33 -27.69 -23.93
C ILE A 46 10.09 -28.89 -24.52
N THR A 47 11.14 -29.33 -23.84
CA THR A 47 11.93 -30.51 -24.20
C THR A 47 11.81 -31.58 -23.11
N GLU A 48 11.96 -32.84 -23.51
CA GLU A 48 12.00 -33.96 -22.58
C GLU A 48 13.47 -34.28 -22.27
N VAL A 49 13.78 -34.54 -21.00
CA VAL A 49 15.13 -34.82 -20.53
C VAL A 49 15.59 -36.14 -21.12
N ALA A 50 16.51 -36.05 -22.09
CA ALA A 50 17.12 -37.21 -22.72
C ALA A 50 18.17 -37.86 -21.79
N PRO A 51 18.40 -39.19 -21.89
CA PRO A 51 19.31 -39.94 -21.02
C PRO A 51 20.71 -39.34 -20.84
N ASP A 52 21.29 -38.79 -21.90
CA ASP A 52 22.67 -38.26 -21.89
C ASP A 52 22.74 -36.73 -21.86
N SER A 53 21.60 -36.06 -21.68
CA SER A 53 21.51 -34.60 -21.67
C SER A 53 22.24 -33.99 -20.45
N LEU A 54 22.65 -32.73 -20.59
CA LEU A 54 23.25 -31.98 -19.47
C LEU A 54 22.26 -31.86 -18.29
N ALA A 55 20.96 -31.82 -18.58
CA ALA A 55 19.88 -31.89 -17.59
C ALA A 55 19.87 -33.22 -16.81
N ALA A 56 19.99 -34.36 -17.49
CA ALA A 56 20.08 -35.68 -16.85
C ALA A 56 21.35 -35.82 -15.98
N LYS A 57 22.50 -35.34 -16.48
CA LYS A 57 23.77 -35.29 -15.73
C LYS A 57 23.70 -34.43 -14.47
N ASN A 58 22.78 -33.46 -14.44
CA ASN A 58 22.51 -32.59 -13.30
C ASN A 58 21.33 -33.07 -12.43
N GLY A 59 20.94 -34.35 -12.54
CA GLY A 59 20.03 -35.01 -11.60
C GLY A 59 18.53 -34.82 -11.89
N LEU A 60 18.18 -34.42 -13.11
CA LEU A 60 16.80 -34.56 -13.63
C LEU A 60 16.58 -36.00 -14.12
N ARG A 61 15.35 -36.49 -13.98
CA ARG A 61 15.02 -37.85 -14.42
C ARG A 61 14.80 -37.86 -15.91
N VAL A 62 15.26 -38.92 -16.58
CA VAL A 62 14.91 -39.18 -17.98
C VAL A 62 13.38 -39.21 -18.09
N GLY A 63 12.84 -38.42 -19.02
CA GLY A 63 11.40 -38.25 -19.19
C GLY A 63 10.79 -37.04 -18.49
N ASP A 64 11.53 -36.34 -17.61
CA ASP A 64 11.09 -35.05 -17.08
C ASP A 64 10.97 -34.03 -18.23
N ARG A 65 10.01 -33.11 -18.16
CA ARG A 65 9.86 -32.02 -19.15
C ARG A 65 10.43 -30.73 -18.61
N ILE A 66 11.30 -30.08 -19.38
CA ILE A 66 11.91 -28.79 -19.06
C ILE A 66 11.47 -27.73 -20.08
N LEU A 67 11.39 -26.47 -19.64
CA LEU A 67 11.11 -25.32 -20.48
C LEU A 67 12.43 -24.60 -20.77
N GLU A 68 12.77 -24.45 -22.04
CA GLU A 68 13.98 -23.79 -22.54
C GLU A 68 13.59 -22.52 -23.29
N GLY A 69 14.33 -21.43 -23.06
CA GLY A 69 14.20 -20.18 -23.80
C GLY A 69 15.33 -20.03 -24.81
N TYR A 70 15.00 -19.59 -26.01
CA TYR A 70 15.93 -19.33 -27.11
C TYR A 70 15.75 -17.91 -27.62
N ASP A 71 16.83 -17.24 -28.01
CA ASP A 71 16.73 -15.97 -28.74
C ASP A 71 16.32 -16.17 -30.21
N ALA A 72 16.21 -15.06 -30.95
CA ALA A 72 15.86 -15.07 -32.37
C ALA A 72 16.88 -15.81 -33.26
N SER A 73 18.11 -16.03 -32.78
CA SER A 73 19.14 -16.79 -33.48
C SER A 73 19.14 -18.27 -33.15
N GLY A 74 18.32 -18.70 -32.18
CA GLY A 74 18.25 -20.07 -31.71
C GLY A 74 19.30 -20.40 -30.65
N GLU A 75 19.96 -19.40 -30.07
CA GLU A 75 20.89 -19.58 -28.95
C GLU A 75 20.14 -19.56 -27.60
N PRO A 76 20.52 -20.39 -26.61
CA PRO A 76 19.88 -20.39 -25.31
C PRO A 76 20.03 -19.06 -24.58
N ILE A 77 18.95 -18.53 -23.99
CA ILE A 77 18.97 -17.27 -23.23
C ILE A 77 18.96 -17.49 -21.71
N ASP A 78 19.79 -16.71 -21.01
CA ASP A 78 19.79 -16.63 -19.54
C ASP A 78 18.51 -15.95 -19.04
N LEU A 79 17.83 -16.58 -18.08
CA LEU A 79 16.56 -16.09 -17.56
C LEU A 79 16.72 -15.18 -16.35
N SER A 80 15.98 -14.08 -16.33
CA SER A 80 15.61 -13.45 -15.06
C SER A 80 14.44 -14.21 -14.42
N VAL A 81 14.44 -14.32 -13.08
CA VAL A 81 13.40 -15.03 -12.30
C VAL A 81 11.98 -14.53 -12.62
N ASN A 82 11.84 -13.25 -12.98
CA ASN A 82 10.54 -12.64 -13.28
C ASN A 82 9.99 -13.05 -14.66
N GLN A 83 10.85 -13.16 -15.69
CA GLN A 83 10.44 -13.62 -17.03
C GLN A 83 10.03 -15.10 -17.03
N GLY A 84 10.67 -15.92 -16.20
CA GLY A 84 10.27 -17.31 -15.98
C GLY A 84 8.86 -17.42 -15.40
N ASN A 85 8.53 -16.59 -14.40
CA ASN A 85 7.23 -16.63 -13.72
C ASN A 85 6.04 -16.12 -14.57
N GLU A 86 6.24 -15.13 -15.44
CA GLU A 86 5.17 -14.62 -16.31
C GLU A 86 4.82 -15.59 -17.45
N THR A 87 5.82 -16.21 -18.06
CA THR A 87 5.64 -17.24 -19.08
C THR A 87 4.96 -18.48 -18.50
N PHE A 88 5.35 -18.85 -17.27
CA PHE A 88 4.78 -19.96 -16.51
C PHE A 88 3.27 -19.86 -16.26
N ALA A 89 2.79 -18.68 -15.87
CA ALA A 89 1.38 -18.46 -15.56
C ALA A 89 0.46 -18.63 -16.78
N ARG A 90 0.99 -18.42 -18.00
CA ARG A 90 0.22 -18.53 -19.25
C ARG A 90 -0.02 -19.98 -19.69
N PHE A 91 0.88 -20.91 -19.38
CA PHE A 91 0.88 -22.24 -20.01
C PHE A 91 0.35 -23.38 -19.13
N MET A 92 0.27 -23.22 -17.81
CA MET A 92 0.26 -24.37 -16.91
C MET A 92 -1.02 -24.50 -16.05
N LYS A 93 -2.05 -25.14 -16.60
CA LYS A 93 -3.09 -25.82 -15.80
C LYS A 93 -2.83 -27.34 -15.80
N ASN A 94 -2.72 -27.93 -14.61
CA ASN A 94 -2.85 -29.37 -14.31
C ASN A 94 -1.68 -30.33 -14.62
N ARG A 95 -0.40 -29.93 -14.54
CA ARG A 95 0.74 -30.88 -14.67
C ARG A 95 1.87 -30.58 -13.67
N ASP A 96 2.60 -31.62 -13.25
CA ASP A 96 3.85 -31.51 -12.48
C ASP A 96 5.01 -31.16 -13.43
N PHE A 97 5.95 -30.33 -12.98
CA PHE A 97 7.14 -29.94 -13.75
C PHE A 97 8.29 -29.52 -12.83
N VAL A 98 9.49 -29.51 -13.40
CA VAL A 98 10.71 -29.00 -12.74
C VAL A 98 11.24 -27.83 -13.56
N LEU A 99 11.31 -26.65 -12.95
CA LEU A 99 11.97 -25.50 -13.57
C LEU A 99 13.47 -25.58 -13.23
N VAL A 100 14.32 -25.62 -14.26
CA VAL A 100 15.77 -25.62 -14.12
C VAL A 100 16.34 -24.43 -14.88
N LEU A 101 16.99 -23.53 -14.15
CA LEU A 101 17.69 -22.38 -14.71
C LEU A 101 19.16 -22.75 -14.90
N MET A 102 19.64 -22.74 -16.14
CA MET A 102 21.02 -23.04 -16.50
C MET A 102 21.71 -21.73 -16.88
N ARG A 103 22.96 -21.54 -16.45
CA ARG A 103 23.87 -20.51 -17.00
C ARG A 103 24.80 -21.21 -17.98
N GLY A 104 25.48 -20.49 -18.88
CA GLY A 104 26.48 -21.03 -19.84
C GLY A 104 27.74 -21.68 -19.23
N THR A 105 27.63 -22.31 -18.07
CA THR A 105 28.60 -23.13 -17.36
C THR A 105 27.88 -24.39 -16.88
N ASP A 106 28.54 -25.55 -16.83
CA ASP A 106 27.94 -26.88 -16.63
C ASP A 106 27.15 -27.13 -15.31
N GLN A 107 26.79 -26.10 -14.54
CA GLN A 107 26.04 -26.20 -13.29
C GLN A 107 24.71 -25.42 -13.30
N PRO A 108 23.60 -26.02 -12.84
CA PRO A 108 22.30 -25.34 -12.73
C PRO A 108 22.32 -24.31 -11.60
N LEU A 109 21.73 -23.14 -11.86
CA LEU A 109 21.69 -22.02 -10.93
C LEU A 109 20.59 -22.21 -9.86
N VAL A 110 19.45 -22.75 -10.25
CA VAL A 110 18.28 -22.97 -9.37
C VAL A 110 17.49 -24.19 -9.84
N ARG A 111 17.10 -25.05 -8.90
CA ARG A 111 16.16 -26.16 -9.10
C ARG A 111 14.91 -25.90 -8.29
N VAL A 112 13.76 -25.76 -8.95
CA VAL A 112 12.46 -25.68 -8.25
C VAL A 112 11.55 -26.81 -8.75
N LYS A 113 11.17 -27.68 -7.83
CA LYS A 113 10.25 -28.79 -8.08
C LYS A 113 8.87 -28.40 -7.58
N PHE A 114 7.90 -28.37 -8.48
CA PHE A 114 6.53 -28.06 -8.14
C PHE A 114 5.71 -29.35 -8.15
N HIS A 115 4.99 -29.58 -7.06
CA HIS A 115 4.10 -30.72 -6.91
C HIS A 115 2.65 -30.24 -6.95
N ARG A 116 1.78 -31.01 -7.59
CA ARG A 116 0.32 -30.88 -7.45
C ARG A 116 -0.05 -30.85 -5.96
N ASP A 117 -0.86 -29.86 -5.57
CA ASP A 117 -1.55 -29.86 -4.28
C ASP A 117 -2.42 -31.13 -4.18
N LEU A 118 -1.98 -32.07 -3.35
CA LEU A 118 -2.83 -33.14 -2.84
C LEU A 118 -3.82 -32.47 -1.89
N GLN A 119 -5.11 -32.50 -2.25
CA GLN A 119 -6.19 -32.07 -1.37
C GLN A 119 -5.99 -32.68 0.03
N ALA A 120 -5.81 -31.82 1.03
CA ALA A 120 -5.75 -32.24 2.42
C ALA A 120 -7.09 -32.90 2.81
N PRO A 121 -7.07 -34.01 3.57
CA PRO A 121 -8.30 -34.66 4.00
C PRO A 121 -9.08 -33.71 4.94
N ARG A 122 -10.36 -33.49 4.61
CA ARG A 122 -11.33 -32.85 5.51
C ARG A 122 -11.38 -33.61 6.84
N ARG A 123 -10.87 -33.02 7.91
CA ARG A 123 -11.23 -33.42 9.28
C ARG A 123 -12.58 -32.79 9.62
N GLU A 124 -13.60 -33.62 9.78
CA GLU A 124 -14.85 -33.24 10.43
C GLU A 124 -14.55 -32.83 11.88
N ALA A 125 -14.80 -31.56 12.21
CA ALA A 125 -14.75 -31.09 13.59
C ALA A 125 -16.05 -31.49 14.30
N LYS A 126 -15.93 -32.21 15.42
CA LYS A 126 -17.06 -32.45 16.32
C LYS A 126 -17.58 -31.11 16.89
N PRO A 127 -18.90 -30.94 17.06
CA PRO A 127 -19.46 -29.75 17.69
C PRO A 127 -19.01 -29.67 19.15
N ILE A 128 -18.46 -28.52 19.53
CA ILE A 128 -18.24 -28.17 20.94
C ILE A 128 -19.54 -27.54 21.43
N GLU A 129 -20.26 -28.23 22.31
CA GLU A 129 -21.36 -27.65 23.08
C GLU A 129 -20.84 -26.51 23.96
N ALA A 130 -21.20 -25.27 23.60
CA ALA A 130 -20.98 -24.12 24.46
C ALA A 130 -22.04 -24.10 25.57
N LYS A 131 -21.60 -24.18 26.83
CA LYS A 131 -22.46 -23.89 27.99
C LYS A 131 -22.93 -22.43 27.92
N PRO A 132 -24.20 -22.13 28.24
CA PRO A 132 -24.72 -20.77 28.20
C PRO A 132 -24.08 -19.95 29.32
N VAL A 133 -23.43 -18.86 28.94
CA VAL A 133 -22.97 -17.83 29.88
C VAL A 133 -24.19 -17.03 30.31
N GLU A 134 -24.49 -17.04 31.60
CA GLU A 134 -25.56 -16.23 32.20
C GLU A 134 -25.32 -14.74 31.91
N ALA A 135 -26.23 -14.16 31.13
CA ALA A 135 -26.26 -12.75 30.84
C ALA A 135 -26.63 -11.96 32.10
N ASN A 136 -25.64 -11.28 32.67
CA ASN A 136 -25.83 -10.34 33.76
C ASN A 136 -26.63 -9.14 33.24
N LYS A 137 -27.95 -9.14 33.50
CA LYS A 137 -28.89 -8.07 33.14
C LYS A 137 -28.61 -6.82 33.98
N THR A 138 -27.65 -6.03 33.57
CA THR A 138 -27.59 -4.61 33.93
C THR A 138 -28.39 -3.82 32.90
N ASN A 139 -29.35 -3.03 33.37
CA ASN A 139 -30.18 -2.10 32.60
C ASN A 139 -29.31 -1.29 31.61
N ARG A 140 -29.21 -1.77 30.37
CA ARG A 140 -28.85 -0.93 29.23
C ARG A 140 -30.16 -0.40 28.70
N GLU A 141 -30.33 0.92 28.76
CA GLU A 141 -31.33 1.60 27.93
C GLU A 141 -31.27 1.05 26.50
N PRO A 142 -32.41 0.92 25.80
CA PRO A 142 -32.42 0.44 24.42
C PRO A 142 -31.43 1.28 23.60
N PRO A 143 -30.67 0.66 22.67
CA PRO A 143 -29.68 1.37 21.87
C PRO A 143 -30.37 2.56 21.22
N ASN A 144 -29.97 3.72 21.71
CA ASN A 144 -30.40 5.04 21.29
C ASN A 144 -30.49 5.03 19.75
N ARG A 145 -31.68 5.35 19.19
CA ARG A 145 -31.92 5.51 17.76
C ARG A 145 -30.71 6.24 17.17
N LEU A 146 -29.85 5.52 16.43
CA LEU A 146 -28.70 6.14 15.80
C LEU A 146 -29.24 7.26 14.91
N ALA A 147 -28.92 8.49 15.30
CA ALA A 147 -29.47 9.68 14.68
C ALA A 147 -29.16 9.63 13.18
N ARG A 148 -30.23 9.59 12.38
CA ARG A 148 -30.19 9.71 10.94
C ARG A 148 -29.27 10.85 10.52
N ILE A 149 -28.35 10.57 9.61
CA ILE A 149 -27.41 11.57 9.07
C ILE A 149 -27.73 11.83 7.60
N VAL A 150 -27.80 13.12 7.21
CA VAL A 150 -27.84 13.53 5.80
C VAL A 150 -26.46 14.00 5.40
N LEU A 151 -25.91 13.39 4.34
CA LEU A 151 -24.57 13.62 3.82
C LEU A 151 -24.64 14.23 2.42
N LYS A 152 -23.80 15.25 2.17
CA LYS A 152 -23.64 15.91 0.87
C LYS A 152 -22.28 15.55 0.27
N PRO A 153 -22.23 15.04 -0.98
CA PRO A 153 -20.97 14.89 -1.70
C PRO A 153 -20.28 16.24 -1.87
N THR A 154 -18.99 16.27 -1.55
CA THR A 154 -18.11 17.43 -1.65
C THR A 154 -16.90 17.03 -2.49
N GLN A 155 -16.58 17.86 -3.47
CA GLN A 155 -15.46 17.67 -4.38
C GLN A 155 -14.31 18.57 -3.96
N ILE A 156 -13.09 18.02 -3.96
CA ILE A 156 -11.87 18.73 -3.55
C ILE A 156 -10.91 18.74 -4.73
N HIS A 157 -10.54 19.93 -5.18
CA HIS A 157 -9.67 20.11 -6.35
C HIS A 157 -8.23 20.39 -5.92
N ASP A 158 -7.28 19.80 -6.63
CA ASP A 158 -5.85 20.06 -6.45
C ASP A 158 -5.45 21.25 -7.33
N ALA A 159 -5.20 22.39 -6.68
CA ALA A 159 -4.82 23.63 -7.35
C ALA A 159 -3.49 23.51 -8.11
N GLU A 160 -2.56 22.68 -7.63
CA GLU A 160 -1.24 22.48 -8.25
C GLU A 160 -1.31 21.55 -9.48
N MET A 161 -2.44 20.86 -9.65
CA MET A 161 -2.75 20.03 -10.83
C MET A 161 -3.82 20.65 -11.72
N ASN A 162 -3.77 21.97 -11.90
CA ASN A 162 -4.71 22.72 -12.75
C ASN A 162 -6.19 22.47 -12.38
N GLY A 163 -6.47 22.40 -11.08
CA GLY A 163 -7.83 22.17 -10.58
C GLY A 163 -8.34 20.73 -10.80
N MET A 164 -7.45 19.75 -10.99
CA MET A 164 -7.86 18.35 -11.09
C MET A 164 -8.69 17.92 -9.87
N LEU A 165 -9.80 17.22 -10.08
CA LEU A 165 -10.57 16.62 -8.99
C LEU A 165 -9.73 15.58 -8.26
N SER A 166 -9.27 15.93 -7.06
CA SER A 166 -8.32 15.13 -6.30
C SER A 166 -8.99 14.14 -5.36
N HIS A 167 -10.03 14.59 -4.65
CA HIS A 167 -10.72 13.81 -3.65
C HIS A 167 -12.22 14.08 -3.66
N THR A 168 -12.97 13.10 -3.19
CA THR A 168 -14.38 13.24 -2.80
C THR A 168 -14.51 13.03 -1.29
N LEU A 169 -15.52 13.69 -0.70
CA LEU A 169 -15.81 13.66 0.73
C LEU A 169 -17.33 13.71 0.94
N LEU A 170 -17.86 12.97 1.91
CA LEU A 170 -19.25 13.08 2.35
C LEU A 170 -19.33 14.01 3.57
N LEU A 171 -19.87 15.20 3.35
CA LEU A 171 -19.98 16.25 4.36
C LEU A 171 -21.37 16.21 5.02
N PRO A 172 -21.47 16.05 6.35
CA PRO A 172 -22.77 16.12 7.01
C PRO A 172 -23.46 17.47 6.78
N LYS A 173 -24.79 17.45 6.61
CA LYS A 173 -25.57 18.67 6.39
C LYS A 173 -25.31 19.69 7.50
N GLY A 174 -25.01 20.93 7.09
CA GLY A 174 -24.72 22.05 7.99
C GLY A 174 -23.29 22.09 8.55
N TRP A 175 -22.42 21.14 8.15
CA TRP A 175 -21.02 21.15 8.54
C TRP A 175 -20.19 21.87 7.49
N THR A 176 -19.02 22.36 7.89
CA THR A 176 -18.07 23.02 6.98
C THR A 176 -16.84 22.15 6.78
N PHE A 177 -16.23 22.26 5.61
CA PHE A 177 -14.93 21.65 5.32
C PHE A 177 -13.92 22.73 4.94
N ASP A 178 -12.73 22.67 5.53
CA ASP A 178 -11.57 23.48 5.16
C ASP A 178 -10.35 22.57 4.98
N GLY A 179 -9.64 22.70 3.87
CA GLY A 179 -8.46 21.87 3.58
C GLY A 179 -8.37 21.42 2.13
N GLY A 180 -7.41 20.53 1.88
CA GLY A 180 -7.14 20.00 0.55
C GLY A 180 -5.74 19.41 0.43
N VAL A 181 -5.32 19.26 -0.82
CA VAL A 181 -3.99 18.74 -1.17
C VAL A 181 -2.91 19.76 -0.83
N ARG A 182 -1.80 19.28 -0.25
CA ARG A 182 -0.62 20.07 0.09
C ARG A 182 0.61 19.46 -0.56
N TRP A 183 1.34 20.28 -1.31
CA TRP A 183 2.57 19.89 -1.97
C TRP A 183 3.78 20.30 -1.13
N ASN A 184 4.66 19.35 -0.83
CA ASN A 184 5.93 19.56 -0.13
C ASN A 184 7.09 19.11 -1.02
N THR A 185 7.54 19.99 -1.92
CA THR A 185 8.61 19.67 -2.87
C THR A 185 9.98 19.43 -2.22
N LYS A 186 10.15 19.72 -0.92
CA LYS A 186 11.38 19.43 -0.19
C LYS A 186 11.49 17.96 0.20
N CYS A 187 10.36 17.28 0.45
CA CYS A 187 10.33 15.88 0.84
C CYS A 187 9.96 15.00 -0.35
N VAL A 188 10.96 14.54 -1.10
CA VAL A 188 10.76 13.71 -2.29
C VAL A 188 10.04 12.38 -2.00
N ASP A 189 10.15 11.89 -0.77
CA ASP A 189 9.53 10.63 -0.35
C ASP A 189 8.07 10.84 0.12
N ASN A 190 7.60 12.10 0.21
CA ASN A 190 6.23 12.46 0.58
C ASN A 190 5.88 13.89 0.09
N PHE A 191 5.96 14.07 -1.23
CA PHE A 191 5.86 15.39 -1.86
C PHE A 191 4.42 15.88 -2.04
N VAL A 192 3.43 15.00 -1.82
CA VAL A 192 2.00 15.32 -1.84
C VAL A 192 1.32 14.69 -0.65
N THR A 193 0.58 15.50 0.10
CA THR A 193 -0.19 15.07 1.28
C THR A 193 -1.59 15.67 1.23
N PHE A 194 -2.49 15.15 2.05
CA PHE A 194 -3.80 15.74 2.27
C PHE A 194 -3.90 16.22 3.72
N SER A 195 -4.46 17.40 3.92
CA SER A 195 -4.78 17.93 5.24
C SER A 195 -6.11 18.65 5.19
N GLY A 196 -6.95 18.49 6.21
CA GLY A 196 -8.20 19.23 6.27
C GLY A 196 -8.96 19.02 7.55
N ARG A 197 -10.05 19.76 7.71
CA ARG A 197 -10.91 19.74 8.88
C ARG A 197 -12.35 19.83 8.45
N ILE A 198 -13.16 18.94 9.01
CA ILE A 198 -14.61 18.99 8.99
C ILE A 198 -15.06 19.54 10.34
N ALA A 199 -15.86 20.60 10.36
CA ALA A 199 -16.34 21.21 11.59
C ALA A 199 -17.87 21.21 11.65
N ALA A 200 -18.40 20.78 12.79
CA ALA A 200 -19.81 20.85 13.11
C ALA A 200 -20.14 22.19 13.79
N PRO A 201 -21.37 22.72 13.64
CA PRO A 201 -21.82 23.88 14.41
C PRO A 201 -21.77 23.69 15.93
N SER A 202 -21.83 22.43 16.39
CA SER A 202 -21.74 22.05 17.81
C SER A 202 -20.32 22.11 18.40
N GLY A 203 -19.30 22.39 17.57
CA GLY A 203 -17.88 22.36 17.96
C GLY A 203 -17.22 20.99 17.86
N ALA A 204 -17.95 19.94 17.44
CA ALA A 204 -17.33 18.67 17.07
C ALA A 204 -16.56 18.79 15.75
N SER A 205 -15.49 18.02 15.58
CA SER A 205 -14.72 18.05 14.34
C SER A 205 -14.10 16.72 13.98
N VAL A 206 -13.83 16.58 12.68
CA VAL A 206 -12.92 15.57 12.15
C VAL A 206 -11.71 16.29 11.57
N ASP A 207 -10.49 15.91 11.94
CA ASP A 207 -9.29 16.46 11.33
C ASP A 207 -8.53 15.36 10.58
N PHE A 208 -8.06 15.69 9.37
CA PHE A 208 -7.17 14.87 8.55
C PHE A 208 -5.78 15.48 8.65
N PHE A 209 -4.86 14.73 9.23
CA PHE A 209 -3.50 15.20 9.46
C PHE A 209 -2.58 14.68 8.34
N PRO A 210 -1.68 15.54 7.82
CA PRO A 210 -0.85 15.17 6.68
C PRO A 210 0.09 14.03 7.04
N THR A 211 0.31 13.14 6.06
CA THR A 211 1.35 12.11 6.16
C THR A 211 2.67 12.77 6.57
N THR A 212 3.32 12.24 7.59
CA THR A 212 4.60 12.73 8.08
C THR A 212 5.63 11.64 7.88
N VAL A 213 6.75 11.99 7.25
CA VAL A 213 7.92 11.12 7.15
C VAL A 213 8.90 11.51 8.21
N CYS A 214 9.42 10.52 8.90
CA CYS A 214 10.35 10.65 9.97
C CYS A 214 11.60 9.82 9.69
N ARG A 215 12.74 10.24 10.24
CA ARG A 215 13.93 9.40 10.33
C ARG A 215 14.56 9.50 11.70
N TYR A 216 15.34 8.47 12.01
CA TYR A 216 16.22 8.44 13.16
C TYR A 216 17.48 7.65 12.83
N ALA A 217 18.52 7.90 13.59
CA ALA A 217 19.69 7.05 13.66
C ALA A 217 20.27 7.09 15.06
N ASP A 218 21.06 6.07 15.40
CA ASP A 218 21.85 6.12 16.62
C ASP A 218 22.89 7.25 16.56
N ALA A 219 23.34 7.71 17.72
CA ALA A 219 24.34 8.77 17.84
C ALA A 219 25.74 8.36 17.31
N ARG A 220 25.95 7.08 16.97
CA ARG A 220 27.21 6.56 16.42
C ARG A 220 27.24 6.62 14.89
N THR A 221 26.09 6.89 14.27
CA THR A 221 25.95 7.02 12.83
C THR A 221 26.39 8.42 12.41
N MET A 222 27.61 8.56 11.89
CA MET A 222 28.14 9.85 11.38
C MET A 222 27.27 10.48 10.27
N GLN A 223 26.41 9.69 9.63
CA GLN A 223 25.55 10.09 8.51
C GLN A 223 24.55 11.21 8.87
N PHE A 224 24.25 11.42 10.16
CA PHE A 224 23.28 12.41 10.63
C PHE A 224 23.87 13.39 11.65
N ALA A 225 25.19 13.63 11.58
CA ALA A 225 25.86 14.57 12.48
C ALA A 225 25.19 15.96 12.43
N GLY A 226 24.75 16.46 13.59
CA GLY A 226 24.08 17.76 13.74
C GLY A 226 22.55 17.71 13.71
N GLU A 227 21.93 16.56 13.42
CA GLU A 227 20.47 16.41 13.47
C GLU A 227 19.99 16.19 14.91
N ARG A 228 18.94 16.92 15.32
CA ARG A 228 18.34 16.81 16.66
C ARG A 228 16.85 16.47 16.55
N TYR A 229 16.35 15.68 17.49
CA TYR A 229 14.93 15.33 17.52
C TYR A 229 14.04 16.59 17.57
N GLY A 230 12.94 16.54 16.82
CA GLY A 230 12.01 17.65 16.64
C GLY A 230 12.37 18.59 15.48
N MET A 231 13.58 18.52 14.93
CA MET A 231 13.97 19.30 13.74
C MET A 231 13.46 18.66 12.45
N THR A 232 13.24 19.48 11.42
CA THR A 232 13.08 19.01 10.05
C THR A 232 14.42 19.07 9.33
N ALA A 233 14.87 17.95 8.79
CA ALA A 233 16.08 17.87 7.99
C ALA A 233 15.96 18.61 6.65
N HIS A 234 17.09 18.81 5.99
CA HIS A 234 17.18 19.52 4.72
C HIS A 234 16.37 18.85 3.59
N ASP A 235 16.17 17.53 3.67
CA ASP A 235 15.35 16.73 2.75
C ASP A 235 13.88 16.60 3.20
N GLY A 236 13.46 17.41 4.18
CA GLY A 236 12.08 17.51 4.63
C GLY A 236 11.63 16.44 5.61
N PHE A 237 12.51 15.51 6.02
CA PHE A 237 12.17 14.50 7.02
C PHE A 237 12.09 15.11 8.42
N LEU A 238 11.14 14.68 9.23
CA LEU A 238 11.14 14.97 10.66
C LEU A 238 12.16 14.07 11.36
N ILE A 239 13.02 14.64 12.19
CA ILE A 239 13.92 13.85 13.02
C ILE A 239 13.16 13.43 14.28
N ALA A 240 12.75 12.17 14.34
CA ALA A 240 11.95 11.64 15.43
C ALA A 240 12.23 10.13 15.63
N PRO A 241 12.34 9.66 16.89
CA PRO A 241 12.52 8.23 17.14
C PRO A 241 11.29 7.46 16.65
N ALA A 242 11.47 6.20 16.26
CA ALA A 242 10.33 5.32 16.02
C ALA A 242 9.48 5.19 17.30
N PRO A 243 8.14 5.24 17.19
CA PRO A 243 7.26 5.02 18.33
C PRO A 243 7.47 3.61 18.88
N LYS A 244 7.48 3.47 20.20
CA LYS A 244 7.72 2.19 20.88
C LYS A 244 6.43 1.55 21.40
N ARG A 245 5.38 2.36 21.57
CA ARG A 245 4.08 1.97 22.11
C ARG A 245 2.96 2.62 21.31
N PRO A 246 1.74 2.05 21.35
CA PRO A 246 0.58 2.67 20.73
C PRO A 246 0.42 4.11 21.20
N GLY A 247 0.20 5.02 20.25
CA GLY A 247 -0.07 6.43 20.51
C GLY A 247 1.13 7.31 20.88
N ASP A 248 2.35 6.75 20.98
CA ASP A 248 3.56 7.58 21.12
C ASP A 248 3.65 8.61 19.97
N ALA A 249 3.38 8.20 18.73
CA ALA A 249 3.38 9.10 17.57
C ALA A 249 2.28 10.18 17.65
N VAL A 250 1.10 9.82 18.15
CA VAL A 250 -0.01 10.79 18.33
C VAL A 250 0.37 11.86 19.33
N VAL A 251 0.88 11.46 20.50
CA VAL A 251 1.23 12.40 21.58
C VAL A 251 2.44 13.25 21.24
N GLN A 252 3.47 12.66 20.59
CA GLN A 252 4.74 13.35 20.35
C GLN A 252 4.73 14.21 19.09
N ILE A 253 3.91 13.87 18.08
CA ILE A 253 3.94 14.54 16.76
C ILE A 253 2.60 15.16 16.42
N VAL A 254 1.51 14.39 16.46
CA VAL A 254 0.21 14.84 15.95
C VAL A 254 -0.36 15.92 16.84
N LEU A 255 -0.51 15.63 18.13
CA LEU A 255 -1.24 16.49 19.06
C LEU A 255 -0.59 17.87 19.23
N PRO A 256 0.75 18.02 19.39
CA PRO A 256 1.38 19.33 19.51
C PRO A 256 1.21 20.20 18.25
N ARG A 257 1.11 19.58 17.06
CA ARG A 257 0.91 20.30 15.79
C ARG A 257 -0.55 20.62 15.53
N LEU A 258 -1.43 19.68 15.83
CA LEU A 258 -2.86 19.79 15.57
C LEU A 258 -3.56 20.67 16.61
N ARG A 259 -3.07 20.67 17.85
CA ARG A 259 -3.60 21.35 19.03
C ARG A 259 -2.49 22.06 19.82
N PRO A 260 -1.80 23.05 19.24
CA PRO A 260 -0.64 23.71 19.89
C PRO A 260 -1.00 24.47 21.17
N ARG A 261 -2.29 24.71 21.43
CA ARG A 261 -2.80 25.39 22.62
C ARG A 261 -3.46 24.44 23.63
N ALA A 262 -3.41 23.13 23.38
CA ALA A 262 -3.95 22.16 24.32
C ALA A 262 -3.08 22.08 25.59
N THR A 263 -3.74 22.09 26.73
CA THR A 263 -3.15 21.90 28.07
C THR A 263 -3.85 20.74 28.78
N ASN A 264 -3.29 20.29 29.91
CA ASN A 264 -3.86 19.19 30.71
C ASN A 264 -4.15 17.93 29.88
N ILE A 265 -3.25 17.62 28.95
CA ILE A 265 -3.37 16.48 28.06
C ILE A 265 -3.24 15.19 28.88
N THR A 266 -4.24 14.33 28.78
CA THR A 266 -4.29 13.01 29.40
C THR A 266 -4.63 11.97 28.34
N VAL A 267 -3.82 10.91 28.23
CA VAL A 267 -4.15 9.76 27.38
C VAL A 267 -5.13 8.88 28.13
N LEU A 268 -6.36 8.76 27.64
CA LEU A 268 -7.41 7.92 28.22
C LEU A 268 -7.24 6.45 27.80
N SER A 269 -6.86 6.21 26.55
CA SER A 269 -6.54 4.89 26.03
C SER A 269 -5.58 4.99 24.85
N ALA A 270 -4.73 3.98 24.68
CA ALA A 270 -3.89 3.82 23.51
C ALA A 270 -3.69 2.33 23.24
N THR A 271 -4.23 1.84 22.14
CA THR A 271 -4.20 0.42 21.79
C THR A 271 -3.88 0.21 20.32
N TYR A 272 -3.32 -0.96 20.00
CA TYR A 272 -3.22 -1.42 18.61
C TYR A 272 -4.60 -1.84 18.12
N HIS A 273 -5.03 -1.28 16.99
CA HIS A 273 -6.24 -1.65 16.30
C HIS A 273 -5.98 -2.92 15.46
N LYS A 274 -6.08 -4.09 16.08
CA LYS A 274 -5.69 -5.38 15.47
C LYS A 274 -6.38 -5.70 14.15
N GLU A 275 -7.66 -5.40 14.02
CA GLU A 275 -8.39 -5.60 12.75
C GLU A 275 -7.81 -4.74 11.62
N ALA A 276 -7.54 -3.46 11.90
CA ALA A 276 -6.90 -2.56 10.94
C ALA A 276 -5.46 -2.99 10.63
N GLU A 277 -4.69 -3.46 11.63
CA GLU A 277 -3.35 -4.03 11.40
C GLU A 277 -3.39 -5.26 10.48
N GLN A 278 -4.34 -6.18 10.69
CA GLN A 278 -4.49 -7.37 9.85
C GLN A 278 -4.90 -6.99 8.43
N ALA A 279 -5.81 -6.04 8.27
CA ALA A 279 -6.18 -5.53 6.97
C ALA A 279 -4.99 -4.84 6.29
N PHE A 280 -4.24 -4.00 7.02
CA PHE A 280 -3.03 -3.34 6.54
C PHE A 280 -1.97 -4.34 6.10
N ALA A 281 -1.70 -5.37 6.91
CA ALA A 281 -0.74 -6.43 6.63
C ALA A 281 -1.00 -7.14 5.28
N LYS A 282 -2.27 -7.42 4.97
CA LYS A 282 -2.66 -8.01 3.69
C LYS A 282 -2.30 -7.10 2.52
N THR A 283 -2.40 -5.78 2.70
CA THR A 283 -2.12 -4.78 1.66
C THR A 283 -0.65 -4.70 1.29
N ILE A 284 0.23 -4.83 2.29
CA ILE A 284 1.67 -4.73 2.14
C ILE A 284 2.36 -6.09 2.08
N ARG A 285 1.60 -7.20 1.95
CA ARG A 285 2.18 -8.54 1.90
C ARG A 285 3.27 -8.69 0.83
N PRO A 286 3.10 -8.21 -0.42
CA PRO A 286 4.17 -8.29 -1.41
C PRO A 286 5.45 -7.56 -0.98
N LEU A 287 5.30 -6.43 -0.28
CA LEU A 287 6.42 -5.67 0.25
C LEU A 287 7.11 -6.39 1.42
N ILE A 288 6.34 -7.05 2.29
CA ILE A 288 6.86 -7.89 3.38
C ILE A 288 7.70 -9.03 2.79
N GLU A 289 7.16 -9.77 1.82
CA GLU A 289 7.83 -10.88 1.15
C GLU A 289 9.10 -10.41 0.42
N GLN A 290 9.01 -9.29 -0.30
CA GLN A 290 10.17 -8.66 -0.95
C GLN A 290 11.26 -8.31 0.07
N GLN A 291 10.90 -7.70 1.20
CA GLN A 291 11.86 -7.32 2.24
C GLN A 291 12.52 -8.53 2.91
N GLN A 292 11.76 -9.61 3.11
CA GLN A 292 12.30 -10.87 3.65
C GLN A 292 13.33 -11.49 2.70
N ASN A 293 13.05 -11.49 1.38
CA ASN A 293 13.99 -11.97 0.37
C ASN A 293 15.26 -11.11 0.33
N LEU A 294 15.13 -9.79 0.39
CA LEU A 294 16.27 -8.88 0.47
C LEU A 294 17.12 -9.15 1.71
N ASN A 295 16.48 -9.32 2.87
CA ASN A 295 17.19 -9.64 4.11
C ASN A 295 17.96 -10.96 4.01
N ALA A 296 17.38 -12.00 3.38
CA ALA A 296 18.08 -13.27 3.16
C ALA A 296 19.34 -13.10 2.29
N MET A 297 19.28 -12.22 1.28
CA MET A 297 20.43 -11.92 0.41
C MET A 297 21.50 -11.08 1.11
N THR A 298 21.13 -10.14 1.97
CA THR A 298 22.06 -9.21 2.61
C THR A 298 22.58 -9.68 3.96
N GLN A 299 22.04 -10.77 4.52
CA GLN A 299 22.41 -11.28 5.84
C GLN A 299 23.91 -11.62 5.93
N ALA A 300 24.49 -12.21 4.88
CA ALA A 300 25.92 -12.53 4.82
C ALA A 300 26.82 -11.28 4.85
N GLN A 301 26.28 -10.10 4.51
CA GLN A 301 26.98 -8.81 4.52
C GLN A 301 26.80 -8.06 5.85
N GLY A 302 26.16 -8.67 6.85
CA GLY A 302 25.88 -8.03 8.14
C GLY A 302 24.81 -6.94 8.07
N MET A 303 24.06 -6.87 6.96
CA MET A 303 22.98 -5.92 6.73
C MET A 303 21.62 -6.59 6.90
N LYS A 304 20.75 -5.98 7.71
CA LYS A 304 19.36 -6.37 7.88
C LYS A 304 18.47 -5.13 7.85
N CYS A 305 17.36 -5.19 7.12
CA CYS A 305 16.37 -4.13 7.11
C CYS A 305 14.99 -4.70 7.47
N ASP A 306 14.51 -4.39 8.67
CA ASP A 306 13.24 -4.87 9.18
C ASP A 306 12.11 -3.89 8.83
N LEU A 307 11.07 -4.37 8.15
CA LEU A 307 9.80 -3.65 7.97
C LEU A 307 8.92 -3.90 9.20
N TRP A 308 8.39 -2.84 9.79
CA TRP A 308 7.45 -2.88 10.90
C TRP A 308 6.26 -1.95 10.63
N TYR A 309 5.12 -2.23 11.26
CA TYR A 309 3.91 -1.42 11.13
C TYR A 309 2.96 -1.63 12.31
N HIS A 310 2.18 -0.58 12.59
CA HIS A 310 1.17 -0.52 13.62
C HIS A 310 -0.02 0.32 13.15
N CYS A 311 -1.22 -0.08 13.53
CA CYS A 311 -2.41 0.76 13.42
C CYS A 311 -2.86 1.08 14.83
N ASP A 312 -2.88 2.36 15.19
CA ASP A 312 -3.17 2.80 16.55
C ASP A 312 -4.59 3.39 16.64
N ARG A 313 -5.25 3.09 17.77
CA ARG A 313 -6.44 3.82 18.24
C ARG A 313 -6.11 4.48 19.57
N VAL A 314 -6.17 5.80 19.61
CA VAL A 314 -5.72 6.58 20.76
C VAL A 314 -6.82 7.55 21.17
N ARG A 315 -7.24 7.52 22.42
CA ARG A 315 -8.17 8.51 22.97
C ARG A 315 -7.46 9.40 23.96
N VAL A 316 -7.60 10.70 23.76
CA VAL A 316 -7.03 11.72 24.65
C VAL A 316 -8.11 12.65 25.17
N ARG A 317 -7.83 13.26 26.32
CA ARG A 317 -8.58 14.38 26.89
C ARG A 317 -7.65 15.55 27.10
N TYR A 318 -8.08 16.76 26.81
CA TYR A 318 -7.30 17.97 27.03
C TYR A 318 -8.20 19.20 27.17
N VAL A 319 -7.61 20.31 27.62
CA VAL A 319 -8.26 21.62 27.68
C VAL A 319 -7.71 22.50 26.56
N GLU A 320 -8.57 23.13 25.78
CA GLU A 320 -8.18 24.10 24.75
C GLU A 320 -9.21 25.22 24.69
N GLY A 321 -8.75 26.48 24.76
CA GLY A 321 -9.67 27.63 24.73
C GLY A 321 -10.69 27.65 25.87
N GLY A 322 -10.35 27.11 27.05
CA GLY A 322 -11.23 27.06 28.22
C GLY A 322 -12.26 25.92 28.22
N ALA A 323 -12.34 25.12 27.16
CA ALA A 323 -13.23 23.96 27.08
C ALA A 323 -12.44 22.65 27.13
N THR A 324 -13.02 21.63 27.78
CA THR A 324 -12.46 20.28 27.84
C THR A 324 -12.97 19.46 26.66
N PHE A 325 -12.04 18.84 25.93
CA PHE A 325 -12.34 18.02 24.77
C PHE A 325 -11.89 16.57 24.99
N GLU A 326 -12.60 15.67 24.34
CA GLU A 326 -12.13 14.32 24.06
C GLU A 326 -11.90 14.19 22.56
N GLU A 327 -10.83 13.50 22.20
CA GLU A 327 -10.45 13.29 20.81
C GLU A 327 -9.93 11.86 20.63
N GLU A 328 -10.49 11.15 19.65
CA GLU A 328 -10.06 9.83 19.24
C GLU A 328 -9.27 9.93 17.93
N PHE A 329 -8.07 9.38 17.93
CA PHE A 329 -7.17 9.28 16.78
C PHE A 329 -7.15 7.86 16.26
N LEU A 330 -7.19 7.75 14.93
CA LEU A 330 -6.86 6.55 14.18
C LEU A 330 -5.68 6.89 13.29
N CYS A 331 -4.62 6.08 13.32
CA CYS A 331 -3.46 6.30 12.46
C CYS A 331 -2.72 5.01 12.15
N THR A 332 -2.00 5.02 11.02
CA THR A 332 -1.10 3.94 10.63
C THR A 332 0.34 4.43 10.71
N THR A 333 1.15 3.74 11.49
CA THR A 333 2.60 3.92 11.51
C THR A 333 3.26 2.76 10.81
N ALA A 334 4.20 3.01 9.90
CA ALA A 334 5.01 1.97 9.29
C ALA A 334 6.45 2.45 9.14
N GLY A 335 7.42 1.56 9.09
CA GLY A 335 8.80 1.97 8.92
C GLY A 335 9.74 0.83 8.55
N PHE A 336 10.90 1.24 8.07
CA PHE A 336 12.05 0.37 7.88
C PHE A 336 13.11 0.71 8.92
N GLU A 337 13.64 -0.32 9.54
CA GLU A 337 14.78 -0.22 10.44
C GLU A 337 15.96 -0.98 9.83
N SER A 338 17.02 -0.27 9.51
CA SER A 338 18.27 -0.83 9.00
C SER A 338 19.26 -1.02 10.14
N ARG A 339 19.80 -2.23 10.25
CA ARG A 339 20.90 -2.59 11.14
C ARG A 339 22.07 -3.07 10.30
N PHE A 340 23.21 -2.42 10.51
CA PHE A 340 24.48 -2.81 9.91
C PHE A 340 25.45 -3.21 11.02
N ARG A 341 26.02 -4.40 10.91
CA ARG A 341 27.02 -4.92 11.85
C ARG A 341 28.25 -5.40 11.10
N ALA A 342 29.37 -4.71 11.32
CA ALA A 342 30.70 -5.09 10.88
C ALA A 342 31.66 -5.13 12.09
N PRO A 343 32.84 -5.77 12.00
CA PRO A 343 33.83 -5.72 13.07
C PRO A 343 34.13 -4.26 13.43
N GLN A 344 33.83 -3.88 14.68
CA GLN A 344 33.97 -2.51 15.25
C GLN A 344 32.92 -1.46 14.86
N ILE A 345 31.96 -1.77 13.97
CA ILE A 345 30.92 -0.82 13.56
C ILE A 345 29.54 -1.47 13.75
N GLU A 346 28.73 -0.89 14.62
CA GLU A 346 27.30 -1.18 14.72
C GLU A 346 26.56 0.13 14.45
N MET A 347 25.69 0.11 13.44
CA MET A 347 24.87 1.25 13.05
C MET A 347 23.42 0.82 12.98
N GLN A 348 22.57 1.62 13.60
CA GLN A 348 21.12 1.49 13.52
C GLN A 348 20.53 2.80 13.02
N SER A 349 19.77 2.71 11.93
CA SER A 349 19.00 3.84 11.40
C SER A 349 17.65 3.38 10.90
N GLY A 350 16.71 4.30 10.78
CA GLY A 350 15.40 3.97 10.27
C GLY A 350 14.69 5.17 9.67
N THR A 351 13.80 4.84 8.76
CA THR A 351 12.81 5.76 8.20
C THR A 351 11.44 5.21 8.53
N TRP A 352 10.54 6.07 8.94
CA TRP A 352 9.18 5.68 9.24
C TRP A 352 8.18 6.76 8.85
N TRP A 353 6.94 6.35 8.66
CA TRP A 353 5.85 7.17 8.21
C TRP A 353 4.71 7.09 9.20
N LEU A 354 4.11 8.24 9.46
CA LEU A 354 2.82 8.36 10.09
C LEU A 354 1.81 8.78 9.03
N SER A 355 0.82 7.94 8.78
CA SER A 355 -0.12 8.04 7.65
C SER A 355 -1.55 7.76 8.08
N ASP A 356 -2.50 8.13 7.22
CA ASP A 356 -3.95 7.95 7.45
C ASP A 356 -4.43 8.49 8.81
N VAL A 357 -3.77 9.54 9.31
CA VAL A 357 -4.08 10.13 10.61
C VAL A 357 -5.40 10.88 10.52
N ARG A 358 -6.39 10.37 11.24
CA ARG A 358 -7.72 10.99 11.38
C ARG A 358 -7.99 11.18 12.85
N SER A 359 -8.49 12.35 13.22
CA SER A 359 -8.95 12.60 14.58
C SER A 359 -10.43 12.95 14.58
N MET A 360 -11.14 12.51 15.61
CA MET A 360 -12.56 12.76 15.82
C MET A 360 -12.71 13.37 17.20
N ARG A 361 -13.16 14.61 17.25
CA ARG A 361 -13.17 15.45 18.44
C ARG A 361 -14.58 15.88 18.80
N ALA A 362 -14.88 15.89 20.10
CA ALA A 362 -16.05 16.53 20.66
C ALA A 362 -15.74 17.10 22.06
N THR A 363 -16.63 17.92 22.60
CA THR A 363 -16.55 18.29 24.03
C THR A 363 -16.57 17.02 24.89
N ALA A 364 -15.82 17.00 25.98
CA ALA A 364 -15.70 15.84 26.85
C ALA A 364 -17.08 15.27 27.26
N GLY A 365 -17.19 13.94 27.30
CA GLY A 365 -18.44 13.24 27.55
C GLY A 365 -19.43 13.17 26.39
N LYS A 366 -19.21 13.89 25.27
CA LYS A 366 -20.08 13.84 24.08
C LYS A 366 -19.49 13.06 22.91
N LEU A 367 -18.24 12.61 23.01
CA LEU A 367 -17.55 11.98 21.88
C LEU A 367 -18.22 10.66 21.48
N ASP A 368 -18.51 9.77 22.43
CA ASP A 368 -19.07 8.44 22.12
C ASP A 368 -20.40 8.50 21.35
N ALA A 369 -21.29 9.39 21.77
CA ALA A 369 -22.57 9.60 21.09
C ALA A 369 -22.40 10.18 19.67
N GLN A 370 -21.30 10.89 19.39
CA GLN A 370 -21.01 11.49 18.09
C GLN A 370 -20.10 10.63 17.21
N LEU A 371 -19.43 9.61 17.76
CA LEU A 371 -18.47 8.78 17.03
C LEU A 371 -19.05 8.17 15.75
N PRO A 372 -20.27 7.61 15.69
CA PRO A 372 -20.82 7.08 14.44
C PRO A 372 -20.89 8.14 13.34
N LYS A 373 -21.38 9.34 13.69
CA LYS A 373 -21.50 10.48 12.79
C LYS A 373 -20.12 10.99 12.31
N LEU A 374 -19.20 11.16 13.26
CA LEU A 374 -17.84 11.62 13.01
C LEU A 374 -17.04 10.61 12.18
N SER A 375 -17.15 9.31 12.50
CA SER A 375 -16.49 8.22 11.78
C SER A 375 -16.97 8.16 10.34
N CYS A 376 -18.28 8.29 10.11
CA CYS A 376 -18.84 8.33 8.77
C CYS A 376 -18.22 9.44 7.90
N ALA A 377 -18.17 10.66 8.42
CA ALA A 377 -17.51 11.77 7.73
C ALA A 377 -16.00 11.51 7.54
N ALA A 378 -15.31 11.06 8.59
CA ALA A 378 -13.88 10.77 8.56
C ALA A 378 -13.54 9.72 7.52
N ARG A 379 -14.32 8.64 7.40
CA ARG A 379 -14.05 7.51 6.52
C ARG A 379 -14.45 7.76 5.08
N SER A 380 -15.25 8.79 4.80
CA SER A 380 -15.74 9.10 3.45
C SER A 380 -14.70 9.73 2.51
N LEU A 381 -13.60 10.29 3.02
CA LEU A 381 -12.56 10.90 2.19
C LEU A 381 -11.92 9.86 1.25
N ARG A 382 -12.02 10.06 -0.06
CA ARG A 382 -11.49 9.17 -1.10
C ARG A 382 -10.69 9.98 -2.13
N PRO A 383 -9.43 9.63 -2.43
CA PRO A 383 -8.77 10.18 -3.61
C PRO A 383 -9.46 9.64 -4.87
N THR A 384 -9.51 10.44 -5.94
CA THR A 384 -10.02 9.95 -7.22
C THR A 384 -9.00 9.03 -7.90
N PRO A 385 -9.43 8.04 -8.69
CA PRO A 385 -8.53 7.16 -9.42
C PRO A 385 -7.58 7.92 -10.35
N LYS A 386 -8.11 8.92 -11.07
CA LYS A 386 -7.34 9.76 -12.00
C LYS A 386 -6.22 10.50 -11.28
N TRP A 387 -6.54 11.20 -10.19
CA TRP A 387 -5.53 11.93 -9.42
C TRP A 387 -4.50 10.99 -8.81
N SER A 388 -4.94 9.85 -8.25
CA SER A 388 -4.05 8.84 -7.67
C SER A 388 -3.05 8.28 -8.69
N LEU A 389 -3.49 8.03 -9.93
CA LEU A 389 -2.64 7.55 -11.01
C LEU A 389 -1.57 8.59 -11.39
N GLU A 390 -1.97 9.86 -11.47
CA GLU A 390 -1.05 10.95 -11.79
C GLU A 390 0.00 11.17 -10.71
N ILE A 391 -0.39 11.16 -9.42
CA ILE A 391 0.56 11.24 -8.32
C ILE A 391 1.55 10.07 -8.36
N LYS A 392 1.09 8.84 -8.63
CA LYS A 392 1.97 7.67 -8.80
C LYS A 392 2.93 7.85 -9.99
N ARG A 393 2.46 8.44 -11.10
CA ARG A 393 3.31 8.74 -12.27
C ARG A 393 4.42 9.73 -11.91
N ILE A 394 4.07 10.83 -11.25
CA ILE A 394 5.03 11.84 -10.79
C ILE A 394 6.03 11.22 -9.80
N GLN A 395 5.56 10.41 -8.86
CA GLN A 395 6.42 9.73 -7.89
C GLN A 395 7.46 8.83 -8.57
N ARG A 396 7.07 8.05 -9.59
CA ARG A 396 8.02 7.24 -10.38
C ARG A 396 9.06 8.10 -11.10
N GLN A 397 8.65 9.23 -11.68
CA GLN A 397 9.58 10.15 -12.34
C GLN A 397 10.59 10.73 -11.35
N VAL A 398 10.12 11.19 -10.18
CA VAL A 398 10.98 11.70 -9.10
C VAL A 398 11.97 10.64 -8.63
N MET A 399 11.52 9.41 -8.43
CA MET A 399 12.39 8.29 -8.06
C MET A 399 13.46 8.01 -9.12
N GLU A 400 13.12 8.06 -10.41
CA GLU A 400 14.09 7.86 -11.49
C GLU A 400 15.11 9.01 -11.59
N ILE A 401 14.70 10.25 -11.33
CA ILE A 401 15.62 11.40 -11.23
C ILE A 401 16.58 11.21 -10.05
N LYS A 402 16.06 10.80 -8.89
CA LYS A 402 16.83 10.48 -7.68
C LYS A 402 17.84 9.36 -7.95
N ARG A 403 17.43 8.29 -8.63
CA ARG A 403 18.28 7.14 -9.01
C ARG A 403 19.44 7.54 -9.93
N ARG A 404 19.21 8.49 -10.84
CA ARG A 404 20.25 9.01 -11.75
C ARG A 404 21.23 10.00 -11.08
N GLY A 405 21.14 10.20 -9.76
CA GLY A 405 22.04 11.09 -9.01
C GLY A 405 21.86 12.58 -9.34
N GLN A 406 20.79 12.95 -10.05
CA GLN A 406 20.51 14.34 -10.40
C GLN A 406 19.85 15.03 -9.21
N LEU A 407 20.64 15.60 -8.30
CA LEU A 407 20.19 16.40 -7.15
C LEU A 407 19.44 17.70 -7.54
N ARG A 408 19.08 17.90 -8.82
CA ARG A 408 18.25 19.02 -9.32
C ARG A 408 16.74 18.78 -9.13
N THR A 409 16.35 17.89 -8.21
CA THR A 409 14.96 17.44 -8.01
C THR A 409 13.99 18.58 -7.67
N ILE A 410 14.45 19.60 -6.94
CA ILE A 410 13.62 20.75 -6.54
C ILE A 410 13.26 21.63 -7.76
N GLU A 411 14.23 21.93 -8.63
CA GLU A 411 14.00 22.78 -9.80
C GLU A 411 13.22 22.04 -10.89
N MET A 412 13.41 20.72 -11.03
CA MET A 412 12.62 19.93 -11.98
C MET A 412 11.16 19.78 -11.53
N LEU A 413 10.87 19.54 -10.25
CA LEU A 413 9.48 19.53 -9.74
C LEU A 413 8.79 20.89 -9.92
N ARG A 414 9.54 21.99 -9.73
CA ARG A 414 9.03 23.35 -9.94
C ARG A 414 8.74 23.63 -11.42
N LYS A 415 9.59 23.16 -12.34
CA LYS A 415 9.41 23.24 -13.81
C LYS A 415 8.37 22.25 -14.35
N SER A 416 8.20 21.11 -13.69
CA SER A 416 7.20 20.09 -14.01
C SER A 416 5.77 20.63 -13.94
N ARG A 417 5.52 21.75 -13.25
CA ARG A 417 4.23 22.48 -13.31
C ARG A 417 3.80 22.84 -14.75
N GLU A 418 4.74 23.24 -15.60
CA GLU A 418 4.47 23.58 -17.01
C GLU A 418 4.42 22.32 -17.91
N GLU A 419 5.12 21.26 -17.50
CA GLU A 419 5.26 20.02 -18.28
C GLU A 419 4.10 19.04 -18.01
N ILE A 420 3.62 18.94 -16.76
CA ILE A 420 2.41 18.20 -16.36
C ILE A 420 1.18 18.74 -17.10
N SER A 421 1.06 20.06 -17.24
CA SER A 421 -0.01 20.71 -18.02
C SER A 421 0.07 20.37 -19.52
N ARG A 422 1.28 20.18 -20.07
CA ARG A 422 1.51 19.76 -21.46
C ARG A 422 1.14 18.29 -21.69
N ILE A 423 1.51 17.42 -20.75
CA ILE A 423 1.22 15.96 -20.79
C ILE A 423 -0.29 15.67 -20.70
N HIS A 424 -1.05 16.54 -20.02
CA HIS A 424 -2.52 16.42 -19.93
C HIS A 424 -3.25 16.38 -21.28
N LYS A 425 -2.68 16.96 -22.34
CA LYS A 425 -3.32 17.02 -23.66
C LYS A 425 -3.13 15.75 -24.50
N GLU A 426 -2.14 14.93 -24.17
CA GLU A 426 -1.71 13.78 -24.99
C GLU A 426 -2.22 12.42 -24.44
N VAL A 427 -2.64 12.38 -23.17
CA VAL A 427 -2.98 11.14 -22.44
C VAL A 427 -4.49 10.84 -22.38
N SER A 428 -5.35 11.82 -22.72
CA SER A 428 -6.80 11.70 -22.58
C SER A 428 -7.43 10.62 -23.48
N ASP A 429 -6.84 10.32 -24.64
CA ASP A 429 -7.51 9.49 -25.67
C ASP A 429 -7.01 8.04 -25.74
N ILE A 430 -5.85 7.72 -25.16
CA ILE A 430 -5.20 6.41 -25.34
C ILE A 430 -5.39 5.47 -24.13
N GLN A 431 -5.68 5.96 -22.92
CA GLN A 431 -5.65 5.14 -21.70
C GLN A 431 -6.99 4.54 -21.24
N MET A 432 -8.13 4.88 -21.85
CA MET A 432 -9.45 4.54 -21.28
C MET A 432 -10.04 3.16 -21.67
N LYS A 433 -9.53 2.48 -22.71
CA LYS A 433 -10.11 1.20 -23.19
C LYS A 433 -9.38 -0.07 -22.74
N GLY A 434 -8.06 -0.04 -22.53
CA GLY A 434 -7.30 -1.21 -22.05
C GLY A 434 -7.27 -1.37 -20.52
N TRP A 435 -7.52 -0.29 -19.77
CA TRP A 435 -7.34 -0.25 -18.31
C TRP A 435 -8.53 -0.80 -17.50
N ARG A 436 -9.75 -0.82 -18.08
CA ARG A 436 -10.98 -1.21 -17.37
C ARG A 436 -11.09 -2.71 -17.08
N GLN A 437 -10.37 -3.56 -17.80
CA GLN A 437 -10.56 -5.02 -17.74
C GLN A 437 -9.60 -5.71 -16.77
N ASP A 438 -8.36 -5.22 -16.62
CA ASP A 438 -7.35 -5.79 -15.71
C ASP A 438 -7.29 -5.12 -14.33
N GLN A 439 -7.87 -3.92 -14.17
CA GLN A 439 -7.91 -3.24 -12.86
C GLN A 439 -9.15 -3.55 -12.04
N ALA A 440 -10.28 -3.97 -12.65
CA ALA A 440 -11.51 -4.22 -11.91
C ALA A 440 -11.34 -5.26 -10.79
N ASP A 441 -10.48 -6.27 -10.96
CA ASP A 441 -10.26 -7.31 -9.96
C ASP A 441 -9.22 -6.90 -8.89
N ARG A 442 -8.21 -6.09 -9.24
CA ARG A 442 -7.24 -5.54 -8.26
C ARG A 442 -7.84 -4.38 -7.46
N ASP A 443 -8.69 -3.57 -8.09
CA ASP A 443 -9.41 -2.47 -7.43
C ASP A 443 -10.57 -2.98 -6.57
N ARG A 444 -11.27 -4.07 -6.92
CA ARG A 444 -12.27 -4.67 -6.00
C ARG A 444 -11.62 -5.16 -4.71
N VAL A 445 -10.46 -5.84 -4.81
CA VAL A 445 -9.70 -6.28 -3.64
C VAL A 445 -9.14 -5.07 -2.88
N PHE A 446 -8.55 -4.09 -3.56
CA PHE A 446 -8.00 -2.88 -2.92
C PHE A 446 -9.08 -1.98 -2.27
N THR A 447 -10.26 -1.91 -2.87
CA THR A 447 -11.41 -1.13 -2.37
C THR A 447 -12.06 -1.84 -1.19
N ALA A 448 -12.40 -3.13 -1.29
CA ALA A 448 -12.87 -3.92 -0.14
C ALA A 448 -11.87 -3.91 1.04
N MET A 449 -10.57 -3.81 0.74
CA MET A 449 -9.46 -3.74 1.68
C MET A 449 -9.30 -2.35 2.34
N CYS A 450 -9.35 -1.26 1.56
CA CYS A 450 -9.43 0.10 2.10
C CYS A 450 -10.70 0.31 2.92
N ASN A 451 -11.79 -0.36 2.55
CA ASN A 451 -13.05 -0.33 3.25
C ASN A 451 -13.00 -1.08 4.58
N SER A 452 -12.33 -2.23 4.62
CA SER A 452 -12.07 -2.97 5.87
C SER A 452 -11.23 -2.16 6.85
N ILE A 453 -10.14 -1.51 6.39
CA ILE A 453 -9.33 -0.60 7.22
C ILE A 453 -10.15 0.59 7.72
N ARG A 454 -11.07 1.08 6.88
CA ARG A 454 -11.95 2.20 7.21
C ARG A 454 -13.24 1.76 7.89
N SER A 455 -13.45 0.48 8.21
CA SER A 455 -14.74 -0.12 8.62
C SER A 455 -15.96 0.53 7.93
N VAL A 456 -15.90 0.62 6.60
CA VAL A 456 -17.02 1.06 5.75
C VAL A 456 -17.49 -0.10 4.89
N GLU A 457 -18.72 -0.03 4.43
CA GLU A 457 -19.34 -0.94 3.46
C GLU A 457 -19.59 -0.16 2.16
N ASP A 458 -19.42 -0.83 1.01
CA ASP A 458 -19.75 -0.23 -0.27
C ASP A 458 -21.20 -0.52 -0.65
N TYR A 459 -21.82 0.49 -1.24
CA TYR A 459 -23.17 0.42 -1.78
C TYR A 459 -23.12 0.73 -3.27
N LYS A 460 -23.84 -0.07 -4.05
CA LYS A 460 -23.96 0.13 -5.50
C LYS A 460 -25.03 1.19 -5.77
N THR A 461 -24.70 2.15 -6.61
CA THR A 461 -25.64 3.16 -7.09
C THR A 461 -26.34 2.69 -8.37
N GLN A 462 -27.50 3.28 -8.68
CA GLN A 462 -28.26 2.97 -9.91
C GLN A 462 -27.45 3.27 -11.19
N ASP A 463 -26.51 4.22 -11.12
CA ASP A 463 -25.66 4.64 -12.23
C ASP A 463 -24.47 3.69 -12.48
N GLY A 464 -24.29 2.67 -11.61
CA GLY A 464 -23.18 1.73 -11.67
C GLY A 464 -21.94 2.12 -10.86
N ASP A 465 -21.91 3.33 -10.28
CA ASP A 465 -20.86 3.79 -9.36
C ASP A 465 -21.01 3.18 -7.95
N THR A 466 -19.96 3.25 -7.13
CA THR A 466 -19.96 2.80 -5.74
C THR A 466 -19.81 3.97 -4.77
N ILE A 467 -20.50 3.89 -3.62
CA ILE A 467 -20.29 4.79 -2.49
C ILE A 467 -19.94 3.99 -1.24
N SER A 468 -18.92 4.42 -0.49
CA SER A 468 -18.52 3.77 0.77
C SER A 468 -19.11 4.51 1.96
N ILE A 469 -19.90 3.83 2.80
CA ILE A 469 -20.52 4.38 4.01
C ILE A 469 -20.06 3.57 5.22
N ASP A 470 -19.92 4.22 6.37
CA ASP A 470 -19.59 3.58 7.65
C ASP A 470 -20.45 2.36 7.95
N ASN A 471 -19.82 1.27 8.42
CA ASN A 471 -20.52 0.02 8.75
C ASN A 471 -21.37 0.11 10.03
N SER A 472 -21.40 1.26 10.72
CA SER A 472 -22.32 1.49 11.84
C SER A 472 -23.78 1.71 11.43
N TYR A 473 -24.07 1.83 10.14
CA TYR A 473 -25.41 2.02 9.60
C TYR A 473 -25.86 0.82 8.75
N ASP A 474 -27.06 0.31 9.04
CA ASP A 474 -27.58 -0.89 8.35
C ASP A 474 -28.20 -0.56 6.99
N ARG A 475 -28.71 0.66 6.81
CA ARG A 475 -29.48 1.07 5.63
C ARG A 475 -28.98 2.40 5.10
N VAL A 476 -28.84 2.47 3.77
CA VAL A 476 -28.37 3.65 3.05
C VAL A 476 -29.34 3.98 1.92
N PHE A 477 -29.70 5.26 1.82
CA PHE A 477 -30.57 5.79 0.77
C PHE A 477 -29.87 6.90 0.01
N ARG A 478 -30.12 7.01 -1.31
CA ARG A 478 -29.53 8.01 -2.19
C ARG A 478 -30.60 8.66 -3.06
N THR A 479 -30.41 9.95 -3.29
CA THR A 479 -31.19 10.79 -4.22
C THR A 479 -30.49 10.92 -5.56
N VAL A 480 -31.22 11.33 -6.60
CA VAL A 480 -30.66 11.59 -7.94
C VAL A 480 -29.56 12.66 -7.92
N ASP A 481 -29.68 13.66 -7.04
CA ASP A 481 -28.65 14.71 -6.87
C ASP A 481 -27.44 14.26 -6.02
N GLY A 482 -27.40 12.99 -5.62
CA GLY A 482 -26.27 12.36 -4.95
C GLY A 482 -26.23 12.52 -3.43
N ARG A 483 -27.24 13.12 -2.78
CA ARG A 483 -27.30 13.14 -1.30
C ARG A 483 -27.54 11.75 -0.76
N VAL A 484 -26.96 11.47 0.41
CA VAL A 484 -27.04 10.17 1.05
C VAL A 484 -27.64 10.29 2.45
N ILE A 485 -28.54 9.37 2.80
CA ILE A 485 -29.00 9.15 4.17
C ILE A 485 -28.46 7.79 4.63
N ALA A 486 -27.84 7.76 5.81
CA ALA A 486 -27.48 6.52 6.49
C ALA A 486 -28.25 6.41 7.81
N THR A 487 -28.79 5.22 8.10
CA THR A 487 -29.61 4.94 9.29
C THR A 487 -29.52 3.46 9.67
N SER A 488 -29.73 3.16 10.96
CA SER A 488 -29.88 1.80 11.48
C SER A 488 -31.32 1.49 11.91
N ASP A 489 -32.27 2.40 11.62
CA ASP A 489 -33.68 2.17 11.89
C ASP A 489 -34.31 1.29 10.77
N PRO A 490 -34.75 0.06 11.09
CA PRO A 490 -35.29 -0.87 10.11
C PRO A 490 -36.64 -0.44 9.54
N SER A 491 -37.35 0.47 10.22
CA SER A 491 -38.66 0.98 9.82
C SER A 491 -38.57 2.32 9.06
N TYR A 492 -37.38 2.91 8.99
CA TYR A 492 -37.23 4.23 8.38
C TYR A 492 -37.43 4.21 6.87
N ASP A 493 -38.31 5.08 6.36
CA ASP A 493 -38.52 5.34 4.94
C ASP A 493 -38.38 6.85 4.68
N PRO A 494 -37.32 7.31 3.98
CA PRO A 494 -37.12 8.73 3.70
C PRO A 494 -38.20 9.33 2.78
N ASN A 495 -38.94 8.52 2.02
CA ASN A 495 -40.02 9.02 1.17
C ASN A 495 -41.31 9.32 1.97
N GLN A 496 -41.40 8.86 3.23
CA GLN A 496 -42.49 9.18 4.14
C GLN A 496 -42.12 10.24 5.19
N ASP A 497 -40.84 10.61 5.28
CA ASP A 497 -40.33 11.57 6.25
C ASP A 497 -40.51 13.01 5.74
N ALA A 498 -41.45 13.76 6.34
CA ALA A 498 -41.75 15.14 5.98
C ALA A 498 -40.54 16.10 5.95
N SER A 499 -39.44 15.77 6.64
CA SER A 499 -38.23 16.59 6.61
C SER A 499 -37.42 16.45 5.32
N VAL A 500 -37.60 15.36 4.55
CA VAL A 500 -36.80 15.03 3.35
C VAL A 500 -37.53 14.38 2.20
N ASN A 501 -38.80 14.06 2.34
CA ASN A 501 -39.65 13.50 1.28
C ASN A 501 -39.92 14.46 0.11
N HIS A 502 -39.36 15.67 0.14
CA HIS A 502 -39.31 16.58 -1.01
C HIS A 502 -38.27 16.17 -2.06
N LEU A 503 -37.56 15.06 -1.86
CA LEU A 503 -36.64 14.44 -2.81
C LEU A 503 -37.00 12.97 -2.98
N ASP A 504 -36.72 12.42 -4.16
CA ASP A 504 -36.91 10.99 -4.43
C ASP A 504 -35.72 10.20 -3.89
N TRP A 505 -35.97 9.36 -2.88
CA TRP A 505 -34.94 8.52 -2.27
C TRP A 505 -35.08 7.07 -2.72
N SER A 506 -33.97 6.50 -3.15
CA SER A 506 -33.83 5.08 -3.46
C SER A 506 -32.91 4.42 -2.44
N GLN A 507 -33.30 3.25 -1.92
CA GLN A 507 -32.41 2.48 -1.05
C GLN A 507 -31.30 1.86 -1.90
N LEU A 508 -30.06 1.95 -1.43
CA LEU A 508 -28.92 1.35 -2.10
C LEU A 508 -28.71 -0.10 -1.65
N GLU A 509 -28.23 -0.92 -2.58
CA GLU A 509 -27.86 -2.30 -2.32
C GLU A 509 -26.41 -2.36 -1.83
N ARG A 510 -26.18 -3.08 -0.72
CA ARG A 510 -24.85 -3.35 -0.21
C ARG A 510 -24.12 -4.31 -1.14
N ILE A 511 -22.89 -3.99 -1.50
CA ILE A 511 -22.02 -4.87 -2.28
C ILE A 511 -21.42 -5.91 -1.34
N ASP A 512 -21.87 -7.15 -1.47
CA ASP A 512 -21.28 -8.30 -0.78
C ASP A 512 -20.07 -8.79 -1.59
N TYR A 513 -18.86 -8.39 -1.19
CA TYR A 513 -17.62 -8.77 -1.88
C TYR A 513 -17.23 -10.26 -1.72
N PHE A 514 -17.97 -11.02 -0.91
CA PHE A 514 -17.65 -12.39 -0.52
C PHE A 514 -18.69 -13.44 -0.95
N ARG A 515 -19.61 -13.08 -1.86
CA ARG A 515 -20.53 -14.03 -2.48
C ARG A 515 -20.06 -14.51 -3.84
#